data_AF-W4UMM0-F1
#
_entry.id   AF-W4UMM0-F1
#
_cell.length_a   1.000
_cell.length_b   1.000
_cell.length_c   1.000
_cell.angle_alpha   90.00
_cell.angle_beta   90.00
_cell.angle_gamma   90.00
#
_symmetry.space_group_name_H-M   'P 1'
#
loop_
_entity.id
_entity.type
_entity.pdbx_description
1 polymer ?
#
loop_
_entity_poly.entity_id
_entity_poly.type
_entity_poly.pdbx_seq_one_letter_code
_entity_poly.pdbx_strand_id
1 'polypeptide(L)'
;MIQAGDSILRLPHMTVLGKNKNKVLKRYQHNRKLEQQASSLPANNYEVRIPYQLWMDSARLCIRQEVSGYRGHKLITHYQLRDQVELEKKLPYAVCPRFALITPQKEEKRRSRQGKAFLDFPAGRSVILPTYRRNPQELQKIEDAVGEVINHQDAELKGLYVEGFASPESRYALNERLSRERATALKEYIRTKFSLDESLFRISSVAEDWEGLAALVGAGDYPDAEQLLAIINSEQEPDKKEVLLKRFKGGIPYRTLFKDVFPELRRVEYQIDYTVKDYSVEESSKLLDSRPEDLSHLELYTLAQSLDKANPVYATVFTELILRYYGEDAAANNNAAVVFLENGELTTASRYLEKAGDSAQTINNQGVLHLLEGDLDKAEACFERAQQAGSEEATLNKEEVQTKRADNLKMERYTKRR
;
A
#
# COMPACT_ATOMS: atom_id res chain seq x y z
N MET A 1 12.11 10.55 -57.54
CA MET A 1 11.04 11.42 -56.99
C MET A 1 9.97 10.54 -56.39
N ILE A 2 9.20 11.06 -55.45
CA ILE A 2 8.02 10.38 -54.92
C ILE A 2 6.79 11.21 -55.29
N GLN A 3 5.68 10.54 -55.57
CA GLN A 3 4.46 11.23 -55.98
C GLN A 3 3.19 10.50 -55.53
N ALA A 4 2.15 11.26 -55.17
CA ALA A 4 0.79 10.78 -54.90
C ALA A 4 -0.22 11.82 -55.39
N GLY A 5 -1.09 11.48 -56.35
CA GLY A 5 -1.94 12.46 -57.03
C GLY A 5 -1.10 13.63 -57.58
N ASP A 6 -1.46 14.86 -57.20
CA ASP A 6 -0.75 16.09 -57.59
C ASP A 6 0.45 16.42 -56.68
N SER A 7 0.63 15.69 -55.58
CA SER A 7 1.76 15.90 -54.67
C SER A 7 3.02 15.24 -55.21
N ILE A 8 4.06 16.04 -55.44
CA ILE A 8 5.34 15.58 -56.00
C ILE A 8 6.49 16.11 -55.14
N LEU A 9 7.35 15.21 -54.65
CA LEU A 9 8.63 15.58 -54.05
C LEU A 9 9.79 15.09 -54.89
N ARG A 10 10.61 16.04 -55.35
CA ARG A 10 11.85 15.75 -56.08
C ARG A 10 12.95 15.44 -55.07
N LEU A 11 13.46 14.22 -55.15
CA LEU A 11 14.63 13.79 -54.38
C LEU A 11 15.92 14.27 -55.08
N PRO A 12 17.07 14.35 -54.37
CA PRO A 12 18.36 14.67 -54.96
C PRO A 12 18.63 13.87 -56.23
N HIS A 13 19.06 14.52 -57.30
CA HIS A 13 19.28 13.84 -58.58
C HIS A 13 20.68 13.21 -58.63
N MET A 14 20.83 12.17 -59.45
CA MET A 14 22.12 11.55 -59.74
C MET A 14 22.48 11.79 -61.19
N THR A 15 23.73 12.17 -61.45
CA THR A 15 24.24 12.37 -62.81
C THR A 15 25.25 11.29 -63.13
N VAL A 16 24.92 10.42 -64.07
CA VAL A 16 25.83 9.37 -64.55
C VAL A 16 26.50 9.84 -65.84
N LEU A 17 27.82 10.07 -65.79
CA LEU A 17 28.60 10.50 -66.96
C LEU A 17 29.46 9.35 -67.49
N GLY A 18 29.32 9.04 -68.78
CA GLY A 18 30.25 8.15 -69.47
C GLY A 18 31.68 8.71 -69.50
N LYS A 19 32.69 7.84 -69.57
CA LYS A 19 34.13 8.20 -69.52
C LYS A 19 34.51 9.35 -70.46
N ASN A 20 34.03 9.31 -71.70
CA ASN A 20 34.34 10.34 -72.70
C ASN A 20 33.66 11.68 -72.41
N LYS A 21 32.39 11.66 -71.97
CA LYS A 21 31.64 12.89 -71.66
C LYS A 21 32.17 13.57 -70.39
N ASN A 22 32.65 12.80 -69.42
CA ASN A 22 33.36 13.32 -68.25
C ASN A 22 34.67 14.04 -68.66
N LYS A 23 35.47 13.45 -69.56
CA LYS A 23 36.69 14.11 -70.10
C LYS A 23 36.37 15.42 -70.81
N VAL A 24 35.31 15.45 -71.63
CA VAL A 24 34.88 16.67 -72.33
C VAL A 24 34.41 17.75 -71.34
N LEU A 25 33.61 17.37 -70.34
CA LEU A 25 33.11 18.30 -69.32
C LEU A 25 34.27 18.94 -68.52
N LYS A 26 35.25 18.13 -68.11
CA LYS A 26 36.46 18.63 -67.41
C LYS A 26 37.23 19.64 -68.26
N ARG A 27 37.43 19.36 -69.55
CA ARG A 27 38.09 20.29 -70.49
C ARG A 27 37.30 21.58 -70.65
N TYR A 28 35.98 21.49 -70.78
CA TYR A 28 35.09 22.64 -70.93
C TYR A 28 35.11 23.55 -69.70
N GLN A 29 35.02 22.97 -68.49
CA GLN A 29 35.10 23.71 -67.22
C GLN A 29 36.44 24.39 -67.04
N HIS A 30 37.54 23.68 -67.35
CA HIS A 30 38.90 24.23 -67.29
C HIS A 30 39.08 25.42 -68.24
N ASN A 31 38.60 25.31 -69.48
CA ASN A 31 38.71 26.38 -70.48
C ASN A 31 37.85 27.61 -70.15
N ARG A 32 36.79 27.45 -69.35
CA ARG A 32 35.86 28.54 -68.98
C ARG A 32 36.02 29.05 -67.54
N LYS A 33 36.99 28.55 -66.77
CA LYS A 33 37.22 28.90 -65.35
C LYS A 33 35.94 28.80 -64.49
N LEU A 34 35.09 27.81 -64.76
CA LEU A 34 33.85 27.59 -63.99
C LEU A 34 34.15 26.69 -62.79
N GLU A 35 33.77 27.12 -61.58
CA GLU A 35 33.83 26.27 -60.38
C GLU A 35 32.87 25.08 -60.49
N GLN A 36 33.27 23.94 -59.91
CA GLN A 36 32.44 22.74 -59.86
C GLN A 36 31.25 22.95 -58.90
N GLN A 37 30.13 23.43 -59.41
CA GLN A 37 28.85 23.22 -58.74
C GLN A 37 28.27 21.89 -59.21
N ALA A 38 28.56 20.81 -58.48
CA ALA A 38 27.89 19.54 -58.68
C ALA A 38 27.43 18.99 -57.32
N SER A 39 26.21 19.35 -56.94
CA SER A 39 25.42 18.64 -55.93
C SER A 39 24.83 17.34 -56.50
N SER A 40 25.68 16.48 -57.10
CA SER A 40 25.27 15.16 -57.57
C SER A 40 25.93 14.08 -56.71
N LEU A 41 25.12 13.21 -56.14
CA LEU A 41 25.59 12.08 -55.34
C LEU A 41 26.33 11.05 -56.22
N PRO A 42 27.42 10.42 -55.71
CA PRO A 42 28.15 9.37 -56.43
C PRO A 42 27.26 8.14 -56.66
N ALA A 43 27.52 7.43 -57.77
CA ALA A 43 26.64 6.38 -58.31
C ALA A 43 26.45 5.12 -57.43
N ASN A 44 27.25 4.96 -56.37
CA ASN A 44 27.44 3.67 -55.73
C ASN A 44 26.66 3.49 -54.41
N ASN A 45 25.92 4.51 -53.93
CA ASN A 45 24.96 4.35 -52.82
C ASN A 45 24.01 5.55 -52.77
N TYR A 46 22.74 5.34 -53.11
CA TYR A 46 21.70 6.37 -53.04
C TYR A 46 20.74 6.04 -51.89
N GLU A 47 20.96 6.68 -50.74
CA GLU A 47 20.05 6.69 -49.61
C GLU A 47 19.64 8.14 -49.34
N VAL A 48 18.34 8.38 -49.22
CA VAL A 48 17.79 9.71 -48.92
C VAL A 48 16.70 9.54 -47.87
N ARG A 49 16.83 10.27 -46.76
CA ARG A 49 15.80 10.39 -45.73
C ARG A 49 15.15 11.76 -45.84
N ILE A 50 13.82 11.77 -45.78
CA ILE A 50 13.02 12.99 -45.89
C ILE A 50 12.00 13.03 -44.76
N PRO A 51 11.65 14.22 -44.23
CA PRO A 51 10.56 14.35 -43.29
C PRO A 51 9.25 13.85 -43.91
N TYR A 52 8.54 13.01 -43.16
CA TYR A 52 7.25 12.47 -43.56
C TYR A 52 6.20 13.58 -43.71
N GLN A 53 5.34 13.45 -44.73
CA GLN A 53 4.13 14.26 -44.91
C GLN A 53 2.94 13.35 -45.21
N LEU A 54 1.74 13.78 -44.84
CA LEU A 54 0.54 12.94 -44.88
C LEU A 54 0.26 12.30 -46.26
N TRP A 55 0.47 13.04 -47.36
CA TRP A 55 0.25 12.51 -48.71
C TRP A 55 1.22 11.37 -49.09
N MET A 56 2.33 11.23 -48.37
CA MET A 56 3.32 10.17 -48.61
C MET A 56 2.78 8.77 -48.26
N ASP A 57 1.67 8.68 -47.54
CA ASP A 57 0.97 7.41 -47.28
C ASP A 57 0.58 6.68 -48.56
N SER A 58 0.30 7.40 -49.63
CA SER A 58 -0.04 6.86 -50.95
C SER A 58 1.04 7.13 -52.01
N ALA A 59 2.24 7.55 -51.58
CA ALA A 59 3.29 7.88 -52.52
C ALA A 59 3.95 6.65 -53.14
N ARG A 60 4.18 6.74 -54.44
CA ARG A 60 4.95 5.79 -55.26
C ARG A 60 6.33 6.34 -55.55
N LEU A 61 7.29 5.44 -55.75
CA LEU A 61 8.66 5.80 -56.14
C LEU A 61 8.76 5.85 -57.66
N CYS A 62 9.07 7.02 -58.22
CA CYS A 62 9.22 7.23 -59.65
C CYS A 62 10.60 7.78 -60.02
N ILE A 63 11.16 7.30 -61.12
CA ILE A 63 12.39 7.83 -61.72
C ILE A 63 12.02 8.64 -62.95
N ARG A 64 12.54 9.87 -63.02
CA ARG A 64 12.59 10.66 -64.26
C ARG A 64 14.03 10.62 -64.77
N GLN A 65 14.26 9.89 -65.85
CA GLN A 65 15.55 9.75 -66.49
C GLN A 65 15.64 10.74 -67.65
N GLU A 66 16.67 11.60 -67.67
CA GLU A 66 16.99 12.47 -68.81
C GLU A 66 18.31 12.02 -69.44
N VAL A 67 18.26 11.53 -70.68
CA VAL A 67 19.42 11.10 -71.44
C VAL A 67 19.74 12.15 -72.50
N SER A 68 20.88 12.81 -72.36
CA SER A 68 21.36 13.78 -73.35
C SER A 68 22.35 13.13 -74.32
N GLY A 69 21.91 12.94 -75.57
CA GLY A 69 22.67 12.33 -76.66
C GLY A 69 23.52 13.32 -77.48
N TYR A 70 23.92 12.90 -78.68
CA TYR A 70 24.65 13.71 -79.65
C TYR A 70 23.79 14.89 -80.15
N ARG A 71 24.41 16.03 -80.50
CA ARG A 71 23.75 17.27 -80.99
C ARG A 71 22.64 17.84 -80.10
N GLY A 72 22.63 17.53 -78.80
CA GLY A 72 21.68 18.11 -77.86
C GLY A 72 20.30 17.44 -77.85
N HIS A 73 20.13 16.30 -78.54
CA HIS A 73 18.92 15.50 -78.39
C HIS A 73 18.78 15.02 -76.94
N LYS A 74 17.59 15.25 -76.36
CA LYS A 74 17.24 14.83 -75.01
C LYS A 74 16.09 13.84 -75.07
N LEU A 75 16.28 12.66 -74.50
CA LEU A 75 15.22 11.69 -74.27
C LEU A 75 14.86 11.73 -72.78
N ILE A 76 13.59 11.92 -72.47
CA ILE A 76 13.08 11.89 -71.09
C ILE A 76 12.15 10.69 -70.95
N THR A 77 12.49 9.79 -70.03
CA THR A 77 11.69 8.60 -69.72
C THR A 77 11.28 8.62 -68.26
N HIS A 78 10.03 8.24 -67.98
CA HIS A 78 9.51 8.11 -66.62
C HIS A 78 9.28 6.63 -66.30
N TYR A 79 9.77 6.18 -65.16
CA TYR A 79 9.56 4.83 -64.64
C TYR A 79 8.90 4.91 -63.28
N GLN A 80 7.98 3.99 -63.00
CA GLN A 80 7.52 3.72 -61.64
C GLN A 80 8.29 2.50 -61.15
N LEU A 81 9.11 2.68 -60.10
CA LEU A 81 9.90 1.60 -59.54
C LEU A 81 9.13 0.80 -58.50
N ARG A 82 8.31 1.48 -57.70
CA ARG A 82 7.49 0.88 -56.66
C ARG A 82 6.16 1.58 -56.55
N ASP A 83 5.12 0.82 -56.28
CA ASP A 83 3.75 1.32 -56.09
C ASP A 83 3.59 2.03 -54.75
N GLN A 84 4.50 1.77 -53.81
CA GLN A 84 4.49 2.33 -52.47
C GLN A 84 5.91 2.62 -51.97
N VAL A 85 6.08 3.75 -51.28
CA VAL A 85 7.31 4.05 -50.54
C VAL A 85 7.32 3.31 -49.21
N GLU A 86 8.50 2.84 -48.80
CA GLU A 86 8.68 2.31 -47.45
C GLU A 86 8.64 3.47 -46.46
N LEU A 87 7.79 3.35 -45.45
CA LEU A 87 7.76 4.26 -44.32
C LEU A 87 8.43 3.57 -43.12
N GLU A 88 9.03 4.38 -42.27
CA GLU A 88 9.59 3.91 -41.01
C GLU A 88 8.50 3.25 -40.15
N LYS A 89 8.81 2.11 -39.53
CA LYS A 89 7.87 1.43 -38.64
C LYS A 89 7.67 2.28 -37.39
N LYS A 90 6.50 2.90 -37.27
CA LYS A 90 6.16 3.68 -36.09
C LYS A 90 5.70 2.76 -34.97
N LEU A 91 6.41 2.76 -33.84
CA LEU A 91 5.94 2.11 -32.62
C LEU A 91 4.76 2.93 -32.07
N PRO A 92 3.68 2.28 -31.60
CA PRO A 92 2.60 2.98 -30.92
C PRO A 92 3.14 3.80 -29.75
N TYR A 93 2.57 4.97 -29.53
CA TYR A 93 2.90 5.78 -28.37
C TYR A 93 2.60 5.01 -27.08
N ALA A 94 3.62 4.85 -26.23
CA ALA A 94 3.47 4.33 -24.88
C ALA A 94 3.21 5.51 -23.95
N VAL A 95 2.10 5.43 -23.22
CA VAL A 95 1.72 6.45 -22.24
C VAL A 95 2.68 6.45 -21.07
N CYS A 96 2.95 7.63 -20.53
CA CYS A 96 3.80 7.84 -19.37
C CYS A 96 2.99 8.51 -18.24
N PRO A 97 2.03 7.79 -17.61
CA PRO A 97 1.14 8.38 -16.63
C PRO A 97 1.88 8.91 -15.39
N ARG A 98 1.19 9.76 -14.65
CA ARG A 98 1.59 10.33 -13.36
C ARG A 98 0.72 9.74 -12.26
N PHE A 99 1.36 8.99 -11.37
CA PHE A 99 0.71 8.39 -10.21
C PHE A 99 0.69 9.36 -9.04
N ALA A 100 -0.35 9.29 -8.22
CA ALA A 100 -0.52 10.13 -7.04
C ALA A 100 -0.54 9.26 -5.77
N LEU A 101 0.44 9.44 -4.89
CA LEU A 101 0.47 8.78 -3.58
C LEU A 101 -0.28 9.63 -2.54
N ILE A 102 -0.88 8.97 -1.57
CA ILE A 102 -1.53 9.61 -0.42
C ILE A 102 -0.59 9.51 0.77
N THR A 103 -0.16 10.65 1.31
CA THR A 103 0.57 10.67 2.57
C THR A 103 -0.37 10.29 3.71
N PRO A 104 -0.06 9.23 4.49
CA PRO A 104 -0.87 8.83 5.62
C PRO A 104 -0.97 9.93 6.68
N GLN A 105 -2.07 9.95 7.42
CA GLN A 105 -2.20 10.90 8.54
C GLN A 105 -1.26 10.50 9.67
N LYS A 106 -0.71 11.52 10.35
CA LYS A 106 0.07 11.30 11.56
C LYS A 106 -0.85 10.74 12.65
N GLU A 107 -0.42 9.65 13.27
CA GLU A 107 -1.09 9.03 14.41
C GLU A 107 -0.24 9.16 15.68
N GLU A 108 -0.88 9.03 16.84
CA GLU A 108 -0.19 8.78 18.09
C GLU A 108 -0.14 7.27 18.30
N LYS A 109 1.07 6.68 18.32
CA LYS A 109 1.27 5.23 18.45
C LYS A 109 0.93 4.73 19.84
N ARG A 110 -0.35 4.64 20.14
CA ARG A 110 -0.89 4.06 21.38
C ARG A 110 -0.79 2.54 21.32
N ARG A 111 -0.37 1.96 22.43
CA ARG A 111 -0.25 0.52 22.64
C ARG A 111 -0.80 0.17 24.01
N SER A 112 -1.30 -1.04 24.15
CA SER A 112 -1.83 -1.57 25.40
C SER A 112 -1.32 -2.98 25.64
N ARG A 113 -0.86 -3.27 26.85
CA ARG A 113 -0.51 -4.62 27.28
C ARG A 113 -1.43 -5.06 28.41
N GLN A 114 -2.07 -6.21 28.23
CA GLN A 114 -2.96 -6.78 29.23
C GLN A 114 -2.32 -7.99 29.92
N GLY A 115 -2.67 -8.21 31.18
CA GLY A 115 -2.23 -9.36 31.94
C GLY A 115 -3.21 -9.74 33.05
N LYS A 116 -3.08 -10.97 33.53
CA LYS A 116 -3.86 -11.50 34.66
C LYS A 116 -2.91 -11.95 35.74
N ALA A 117 -3.22 -11.61 36.99
CA ALA A 117 -2.44 -11.97 38.15
C ALA A 117 -3.30 -12.67 39.20
N PHE A 118 -2.82 -13.80 39.70
CA PHE A 118 -3.53 -14.63 40.67
C PHE A 118 -2.92 -14.47 42.07
N LEU A 119 -3.05 -13.26 42.61
CA LEU A 119 -2.48 -12.90 43.91
C LEU A 119 -3.21 -13.63 45.05
N ASP A 120 -2.42 -14.26 45.91
CA ASP A 120 -2.88 -14.89 47.14
C ASP A 120 -2.93 -13.86 48.28
N PHE A 121 -4.05 -13.86 48.99
CA PHE A 121 -4.25 -13.01 50.17
C PHE A 121 -4.46 -13.89 51.41
N PRO A 122 -3.92 -13.51 52.58
CA PRO A 122 -4.27 -14.16 53.83
C PRO A 122 -5.78 -14.12 54.06
N ALA A 123 -6.32 -15.13 54.74
CA ALA A 123 -7.76 -15.24 54.98
C ALA A 123 -8.33 -13.96 55.63
N GLY A 124 -9.40 -13.41 55.03
CA GLY A 124 -10.07 -12.19 55.49
C GLY A 124 -9.28 -10.90 55.30
N ARG A 125 -8.15 -10.92 54.58
CA ARG A 125 -7.33 -9.74 54.31
C ARG A 125 -7.26 -9.46 52.80
N SER A 126 -6.96 -8.21 52.46
CA SER A 126 -6.80 -7.68 51.10
C SER A 126 -5.41 -7.07 50.87
N VAL A 127 -4.52 -7.15 51.86
CA VAL A 127 -3.14 -6.67 51.76
C VAL A 127 -2.28 -7.65 50.97
N ILE A 128 -1.55 -7.16 49.97
CA ILE A 128 -0.55 -7.93 49.22
C ILE A 128 0.67 -8.17 50.11
N LEU A 129 1.02 -9.44 50.30
CA LEU A 129 2.26 -9.86 50.96
C LEU A 129 3.20 -10.45 49.90
N PRO A 130 4.32 -9.79 49.55
CA PRO A 130 5.13 -10.19 48.40
C PRO A 130 5.71 -11.61 48.48
N THR A 131 6.01 -12.09 49.68
CA THR A 131 6.58 -13.43 49.91
C THR A 131 5.53 -14.51 50.20
N TYR A 132 4.24 -14.16 50.18
CA TYR A 132 3.18 -15.09 50.53
C TYR A 132 2.82 -16.00 49.35
N ARG A 133 3.06 -17.31 49.54
CA ARG A 133 2.70 -18.36 48.57
C ARG A 133 3.26 -18.05 47.17
N ARG A 134 2.39 -17.92 46.15
CA ARG A 134 2.77 -17.66 44.76
C ARG A 134 2.94 -16.18 44.40
N ASN A 135 2.72 -15.28 45.36
CA ASN A 135 2.86 -13.84 45.13
C ASN A 135 4.23 -13.43 44.58
N PRO A 136 5.38 -14.03 44.95
CA PRO A 136 6.65 -13.67 44.33
C PRO A 136 6.63 -13.84 42.80
N GLN A 137 6.04 -14.94 42.31
CA GLN A 137 5.99 -15.22 40.87
C GLN A 137 4.99 -14.31 40.16
N GLU A 138 3.81 -14.11 40.74
CA GLU A 138 2.77 -13.27 40.15
C GLU A 138 3.16 -11.78 40.15
N LEU A 139 3.78 -11.30 41.23
CA LEU A 139 4.27 -9.92 41.29
C LEU A 139 5.45 -9.71 40.34
N GLN A 140 6.36 -10.68 40.19
CA GLN A 140 7.45 -10.57 39.23
C GLN A 140 6.92 -10.37 37.80
N LYS A 141 5.90 -11.13 37.39
CA LYS A 141 5.27 -10.96 36.05
C LYS A 141 4.73 -9.54 35.84
N ILE A 142 4.10 -8.97 36.87
CA ILE A 142 3.55 -7.61 36.81
C ILE A 142 4.70 -6.59 36.76
N GLU A 143 5.73 -6.80 37.59
CA GLU A 143 6.91 -5.94 37.63
C GLU A 143 7.66 -5.95 36.30
N ASP A 144 7.82 -7.11 35.68
CA ASP A 144 8.44 -7.25 34.35
C ASP A 144 7.58 -6.53 33.31
N ALA A 145 6.26 -6.75 33.31
CA ALA A 145 5.36 -6.13 32.34
C ALA A 145 5.33 -4.59 32.43
N VAL A 146 5.30 -4.03 33.65
CA VAL A 146 5.33 -2.59 33.90
C VAL A 146 6.73 -2.03 33.68
N GLY A 147 7.76 -2.75 34.13
CA GLY A 147 9.17 -2.38 33.99
C GLY A 147 9.62 -2.35 32.53
N GLU A 148 9.16 -3.28 31.70
CA GLU A 148 9.43 -3.26 30.25
C GLU A 148 8.95 -1.96 29.61
N VAL A 149 7.79 -1.43 30.00
CA VAL A 149 7.28 -0.16 29.47
C VAL A 149 8.04 1.03 30.04
N ILE A 150 8.22 1.08 31.36
CA ILE A 150 8.88 2.22 32.05
C ILE A 150 10.35 2.35 31.64
N ASN A 151 11.04 1.23 31.43
CA ASN A 151 12.45 1.22 31.07
C ASN A 151 12.68 1.31 29.56
N HIS A 152 11.64 1.25 28.73
CA HIS A 152 11.77 1.38 27.28
C HIS A 152 11.97 2.85 26.91
N GLN A 153 13.12 3.18 26.32
CA GLN A 153 13.52 4.56 26.02
C GLN A 153 12.56 5.29 25.07
N ASP A 154 11.85 4.54 24.24
CA ASP A 154 10.90 5.10 23.27
C ASP A 154 9.45 5.10 23.77
N ALA A 155 9.16 4.55 24.96
CA ALA A 155 7.79 4.42 25.46
C ALA A 155 7.50 5.46 26.56
N GLU A 156 6.28 5.98 26.54
CA GLU A 156 5.76 6.86 27.58
C GLU A 156 4.50 6.24 28.16
N LEU A 157 4.53 5.93 29.47
CA LEU A 157 3.38 5.39 30.18
C LEU A 157 2.25 6.44 30.25
N LYS A 158 1.05 6.07 29.77
CA LYS A 158 -0.14 6.92 29.78
C LYS A 158 -1.16 6.51 30.84
N GLY A 159 -1.25 5.23 31.16
CA GLY A 159 -2.20 4.76 32.16
C GLY A 159 -2.02 3.31 32.59
N LEU A 160 -2.53 3.01 33.77
CA LEU A 160 -2.60 1.69 34.36
C LEU A 160 -4.01 1.43 34.85
N TYR A 161 -4.69 0.48 34.21
CA TYR A 161 -6.01 0.02 34.61
C TYR A 161 -5.85 -1.26 35.42
N VAL A 162 -6.53 -1.34 36.55
CA VAL A 162 -6.50 -2.50 37.45
C VAL A 162 -7.92 -2.87 37.81
N GLU A 163 -8.32 -4.10 37.49
CA GLU A 163 -9.65 -4.61 37.76
C GLU A 163 -9.59 -5.86 38.65
N GLY A 164 -10.22 -5.79 39.82
CA GLY A 164 -10.28 -6.93 40.75
C GLY A 164 -11.52 -7.78 40.52
N PHE A 165 -11.36 -9.10 40.58
CA PHE A 165 -12.45 -10.07 40.50
C PHE A 165 -12.52 -10.93 41.77
N ALA A 166 -13.73 -11.29 42.17
CA ALA A 166 -13.96 -12.30 43.19
C ALA A 166 -14.88 -13.42 42.67
N SER A 167 -14.68 -14.61 43.21
CA SER A 167 -15.51 -15.78 42.95
C SER A 167 -16.82 -15.69 43.74
N PRO A 168 -17.93 -16.24 43.21
CA PRO A 168 -19.24 -16.26 43.89
C PRO A 168 -19.28 -17.33 44.99
N GLU A 169 -18.51 -17.14 46.06
CA GLU A 169 -18.36 -18.10 47.18
C GLU A 169 -18.76 -17.54 48.55
N SER A 170 -19.23 -16.30 48.57
CA SER A 170 -19.59 -15.55 49.76
C SER A 170 -20.68 -14.54 49.41
N ARG A 171 -21.23 -13.86 50.43
CA ARG A 171 -22.20 -12.78 50.21
C ARG A 171 -21.64 -11.73 49.25
N TYR A 172 -22.47 -11.27 48.34
CA TYR A 172 -22.13 -10.27 47.32
C TYR A 172 -21.40 -9.06 47.90
N ALA A 173 -21.90 -8.48 49.00
CA ALA A 173 -21.29 -7.31 49.64
C ALA A 173 -19.85 -7.56 50.15
N LEU A 174 -19.53 -8.78 50.57
CA LEU A 174 -18.17 -9.14 50.97
C LEU A 174 -17.27 -9.28 49.74
N ASN A 175 -17.78 -9.91 48.69
CA ASN A 175 -17.06 -10.09 47.44
C ASN A 175 -16.77 -8.75 46.74
N GLU A 176 -17.74 -7.84 46.72
CA GLU A 176 -17.59 -6.46 46.24
C GLU A 176 -16.48 -5.72 46.98
N ARG A 177 -16.47 -5.79 48.32
CA ARG A 177 -15.42 -5.17 49.12
C ARG A 177 -14.06 -5.79 48.82
N LEU A 178 -13.96 -7.12 48.79
CA LEU A 178 -12.69 -7.81 48.59
C LEU A 178 -12.11 -7.57 47.20
N SER A 179 -12.91 -7.62 46.13
CA SER A 179 -12.41 -7.38 44.78
C SER A 179 -11.89 -5.95 44.62
N ARG A 180 -12.60 -4.96 45.17
CA ARG A 180 -12.16 -3.55 45.20
C ARG A 180 -10.89 -3.33 46.01
N GLU A 181 -10.83 -3.85 47.23
CA GLU A 181 -9.65 -3.68 48.09
C GLU A 181 -8.41 -4.36 47.51
N ARG A 182 -8.55 -5.53 46.87
CA ARG A 182 -7.45 -6.23 46.20
C ARG A 182 -6.92 -5.48 44.99
N ALA A 183 -7.80 -4.91 44.17
CA ALA A 183 -7.42 -4.06 43.05
C ALA A 183 -6.67 -2.81 43.54
N THR A 184 -7.18 -2.16 44.60
CA THR A 184 -6.50 -1.02 45.25
C THR A 184 -5.14 -1.41 45.82
N ALA A 185 -5.02 -2.58 46.45
CA ALA A 185 -3.74 -3.04 46.98
C ALA A 185 -2.70 -3.25 45.87
N LEU A 186 -3.11 -3.77 44.70
CA LEU A 186 -2.21 -3.91 43.56
C LEU A 186 -1.81 -2.55 42.96
N LYS A 187 -2.76 -1.62 42.81
CA LYS A 187 -2.44 -0.23 42.46
C LYS A 187 -1.35 0.31 43.38
N GLU A 188 -1.55 0.25 44.70
CA GLU A 188 -0.61 0.84 45.66
C GLU A 188 0.75 0.14 45.63
N TYR A 189 0.77 -1.17 45.39
CA TYR A 189 2.01 -1.92 45.17
C TYR A 189 2.78 -1.39 43.96
N ILE A 190 2.14 -1.32 42.79
CA ILE A 190 2.79 -0.85 41.55
C ILE A 190 3.21 0.61 41.69
N ARG A 191 2.33 1.47 42.23
CA ARG A 191 2.59 2.89 42.45
C ARG A 191 3.84 3.10 43.29
N THR A 192 3.97 2.37 44.39
CA THR A 192 5.12 2.48 45.29
C THR A 192 6.39 1.88 44.66
N LYS A 193 6.27 0.70 44.02
CA LYS A 193 7.39 -0.01 43.42
C LYS A 193 8.08 0.81 42.33
N PHE A 194 7.29 1.48 41.50
CA PHE A 194 7.78 2.25 40.35
C PHE A 194 7.74 3.77 40.57
N SER A 195 7.36 4.24 41.77
CA SER A 195 7.24 5.67 42.11
C SER A 195 6.37 6.46 41.12
N LEU A 196 5.23 5.89 40.75
CA LEU A 196 4.33 6.46 39.75
C LEU A 196 3.33 7.44 40.36
N ASP A 197 2.86 8.38 39.53
CA ASP A 197 1.80 9.31 39.91
C ASP A 197 0.46 8.59 40.06
N GLU A 198 -0.34 8.99 41.05
CA GLU A 198 -1.67 8.40 41.28
C GLU A 198 -2.65 8.63 40.12
N SER A 199 -2.50 9.74 39.40
CA SER A 199 -3.37 10.12 38.27
C SER A 199 -3.32 9.14 37.10
N LEU A 200 -2.23 8.37 36.96
CA LEU A 200 -2.06 7.32 35.95
C LEU A 200 -2.97 6.11 36.19
N PHE A 201 -3.47 5.93 37.41
CA PHE A 201 -4.21 4.73 37.76
C PHE A 201 -5.72 4.90 37.61
N ARG A 202 -6.35 3.84 37.12
CA ARG A 202 -7.80 3.65 37.10
C ARG A 202 -8.12 2.29 37.70
N ILE A 203 -9.06 2.26 38.64
CA ILE A 203 -9.45 1.02 39.33
C ILE A 203 -10.91 0.72 39.05
N SER A 204 -11.20 -0.53 38.75
CA SER A 204 -12.55 -1.10 38.74
C SER A 204 -12.57 -2.42 39.52
N SER A 205 -13.76 -2.96 39.74
CA SER A 205 -13.92 -4.23 40.43
C SER A 205 -15.24 -4.89 40.05
N VAL A 206 -15.19 -6.18 39.77
CA VAL A 206 -16.36 -7.04 39.64
C VAL A 206 -16.53 -7.80 40.95
N ALA A 207 -17.68 -7.63 41.59
CA ALA A 207 -17.98 -8.29 42.85
C ALA A 207 -17.99 -9.80 42.69
N GLU A 208 -18.76 -10.33 41.73
CA GLU A 208 -18.81 -11.77 41.46
C GLU A 208 -18.72 -12.03 39.96
N ASP A 209 -17.67 -12.72 39.53
CA ASP A 209 -17.40 -13.00 38.12
C ASP A 209 -18.26 -14.16 37.59
N TRP A 210 -19.57 -13.92 37.49
CA TRP A 210 -20.53 -14.91 36.98
C TRP A 210 -20.32 -15.22 35.50
N GLU A 211 -19.91 -14.25 34.70
CA GLU A 211 -19.59 -14.44 33.28
C GLU A 211 -18.33 -15.30 33.11
N GLY A 212 -17.26 -15.01 33.85
CA GLY A 212 -16.05 -15.83 33.88
C GLY A 212 -16.34 -17.25 34.40
N LEU A 213 -17.21 -17.40 35.40
CA LEU A 213 -17.64 -18.72 35.87
C LEU A 213 -18.36 -19.50 34.76
N ALA A 214 -19.27 -18.86 34.03
CA ALA A 214 -19.98 -19.48 32.90
C ALA A 214 -19.01 -19.94 31.81
N ALA A 215 -18.03 -19.10 31.46
CA ALA A 215 -17.01 -19.43 30.47
C ALA A 215 -16.15 -20.64 30.89
N LEU A 216 -15.69 -20.67 32.14
CA LEU A 216 -14.88 -21.78 32.67
C LEU A 216 -15.66 -23.09 32.77
N VAL A 217 -16.93 -23.04 33.17
CA VAL A 217 -17.80 -24.23 33.21
C VAL A 217 -18.14 -24.71 31.80
N GLY A 218 -18.43 -23.81 30.87
CA GLY A 218 -18.76 -24.17 29.48
C GLY A 218 -17.58 -24.75 28.70
N ALA A 219 -16.34 -24.36 29.03
CA ALA A 219 -15.14 -24.91 28.42
C ALA A 219 -14.66 -26.22 29.06
N GLY A 220 -15.08 -26.53 30.28
CA GLY A 220 -14.64 -27.71 31.02
C GLY A 220 -15.56 -28.93 30.86
N ASP A 221 -15.06 -30.09 31.27
CA ASP A 221 -15.84 -31.34 31.31
C ASP A 221 -16.42 -31.55 32.71
N TYR A 222 -17.62 -30.99 32.94
CA TYR A 222 -18.33 -31.10 34.21
C TYR A 222 -19.58 -31.96 34.06
N PRO A 223 -19.83 -32.89 35.00
CA PRO A 223 -21.14 -33.55 35.10
C PRO A 223 -22.24 -32.51 35.29
N ASP A 224 -23.36 -32.67 34.59
CA ASP A 224 -24.52 -31.76 34.62
C ASP A 224 -24.18 -30.29 34.21
N ALA A 225 -23.21 -30.09 33.29
CA ALA A 225 -22.77 -28.75 32.86
C ALA A 225 -23.91 -27.85 32.38
N GLU A 226 -24.85 -28.37 31.59
CA GLU A 226 -26.01 -27.59 31.11
C GLU A 226 -26.87 -27.05 32.25
N GLN A 227 -27.13 -27.88 33.27
CA GLN A 227 -27.92 -27.49 34.43
C GLN A 227 -27.18 -26.53 35.35
N LEU A 228 -25.86 -26.67 35.47
CA LEU A 228 -25.02 -25.71 36.18
C LEU A 228 -25.02 -24.36 35.48
N LEU A 229 -24.85 -24.34 34.16
CA LEU A 229 -24.90 -23.13 33.35
C LEU A 229 -26.27 -22.46 33.41
N ALA A 230 -27.37 -23.22 33.49
CA ALA A 230 -28.70 -22.66 33.68
C ALA A 230 -28.84 -21.90 35.01
N ILE A 231 -28.20 -22.37 36.10
CA ILE A 231 -28.18 -21.64 37.38
C ILE A 231 -27.30 -20.39 37.27
N ILE A 232 -26.09 -20.53 36.72
CA ILE A 232 -25.09 -19.45 36.57
C ILE A 232 -25.66 -18.30 35.72
N ASN A 233 -26.27 -18.62 34.58
CA ASN A 233 -26.80 -17.66 33.61
C ASN A 233 -28.22 -17.18 33.93
N SER A 234 -28.82 -17.62 35.05
CA SER A 234 -30.16 -17.17 35.43
C SER A 234 -30.23 -15.67 35.73
N GLU A 235 -31.41 -15.07 35.68
CA GLU A 235 -31.61 -13.65 36.05
C GLU A 235 -31.84 -13.45 37.56
N GLN A 236 -31.47 -14.44 38.40
CA GLN A 236 -31.61 -14.34 39.84
C GLN A 236 -30.56 -13.40 40.45
N GLU A 237 -30.87 -12.85 41.62
CA GLU A 237 -29.91 -12.11 42.44
C GLU A 237 -28.65 -12.95 42.75
N PRO A 238 -27.44 -12.36 42.78
CA PRO A 238 -26.18 -13.09 42.97
C PRO A 238 -26.16 -14.03 44.19
N ASP A 239 -26.57 -13.54 45.37
CA ASP A 239 -26.67 -14.36 46.59
C ASP A 239 -27.66 -15.54 46.43
N LYS A 240 -28.72 -15.37 45.63
CA LYS A 240 -29.67 -16.47 45.35
C LYS A 240 -29.05 -17.51 44.43
N LYS A 241 -28.31 -17.09 43.39
CA LYS A 241 -27.57 -18.01 42.51
C LYS A 241 -26.58 -18.85 43.30
N GLU A 242 -25.83 -18.22 44.22
CA GLU A 242 -24.89 -18.90 45.11
C GLU A 242 -25.60 -19.99 45.95
N VAL A 243 -26.75 -19.65 46.56
CA VAL A 243 -27.55 -20.61 47.33
C VAL A 243 -28.06 -21.76 46.46
N LEU A 244 -28.51 -21.48 45.24
CA LEU A 244 -28.94 -22.51 44.28
C LEU A 244 -27.79 -23.44 43.91
N LEU A 245 -26.61 -22.91 43.59
CA LEU A 245 -25.42 -23.70 43.30
C LEU A 245 -25.00 -24.57 44.50
N LYS A 246 -25.01 -24.03 45.72
CA LYS A 246 -24.67 -24.79 46.94
C LYS A 246 -25.62 -25.96 47.21
N ARG A 247 -26.89 -25.84 46.84
CA ARG A 247 -27.91 -26.89 47.02
C ARG A 247 -27.96 -27.88 45.86
N PHE A 248 -27.53 -27.46 44.68
CA PHE A 248 -27.59 -28.26 43.47
C PHE A 248 -26.88 -29.62 43.67
N LYS A 249 -27.64 -30.71 43.45
CA LYS A 249 -27.16 -32.11 43.59
C LYS A 249 -26.39 -32.36 44.90
N GLY A 250 -26.90 -31.82 46.01
CA GLY A 250 -26.28 -31.99 47.33
C GLY A 250 -24.95 -31.26 47.50
N GLY A 251 -24.66 -30.26 46.66
CA GLY A 251 -23.47 -29.42 46.74
C GLY A 251 -22.19 -30.08 46.23
N ILE A 252 -22.28 -31.26 45.59
CA ILE A 252 -21.11 -31.92 44.99
C ILE A 252 -20.48 -31.04 43.91
N PRO A 253 -21.24 -30.52 42.92
CA PRO A 253 -20.65 -29.67 41.89
C PRO A 253 -20.08 -28.37 42.45
N TYR A 254 -20.77 -27.73 43.40
CA TYR A 254 -20.26 -26.51 44.05
C TYR A 254 -18.90 -26.75 44.72
N ARG A 255 -18.70 -27.88 45.40
CA ARG A 255 -17.41 -28.22 46.01
C ARG A 255 -16.30 -28.42 44.98
N THR A 256 -16.61 -29.01 43.82
CA THR A 256 -15.67 -29.13 42.70
C THR A 256 -15.32 -27.75 42.16
N LEU A 257 -16.31 -26.90 41.85
CA LEU A 257 -16.10 -25.52 41.39
C LEU A 257 -15.28 -24.71 42.41
N PHE A 258 -15.58 -24.84 43.70
CA PHE A 258 -14.86 -24.16 44.78
C PHE A 258 -13.37 -24.53 44.81
N LYS A 259 -13.05 -25.80 44.56
CA LYS A 259 -11.68 -26.30 44.59
C LYS A 259 -10.92 -25.99 43.31
N ASP A 260 -11.56 -26.19 42.16
CA ASP A 260 -10.87 -26.29 40.87
C ASP A 260 -11.10 -25.07 39.96
N VAL A 261 -12.17 -24.27 40.19
CA VAL A 261 -12.56 -23.14 39.32
C VAL A 261 -12.50 -21.79 40.01
N PHE A 262 -13.03 -21.66 41.23
CA PHE A 262 -13.06 -20.39 41.96
C PHE A 262 -11.66 -19.78 42.20
N PRO A 263 -10.56 -20.55 42.37
CA PRO A 263 -9.22 -19.98 42.40
C PRO A 263 -8.82 -19.22 41.11
N GLU A 264 -9.35 -19.60 39.93
CA GLU A 264 -9.13 -18.91 38.65
C GLU A 264 -9.98 -17.63 38.52
N LEU A 265 -11.08 -17.54 39.26
CA LEU A 265 -11.91 -16.32 39.30
C LEU A 265 -11.37 -15.27 40.27
N ARG A 266 -10.58 -15.68 41.27
CA ARG A 266 -9.90 -14.80 42.21
C ARG A 266 -8.62 -14.24 41.61
N ARG A 267 -8.79 -13.29 40.70
CA ARG A 267 -7.69 -12.66 39.96
C ARG A 267 -7.82 -11.15 39.95
N VAL A 268 -6.72 -10.49 39.60
CA VAL A 268 -6.69 -9.09 39.22
C VAL A 268 -6.23 -9.04 37.78
N GLU A 269 -6.98 -8.35 36.93
CA GLU A 269 -6.59 -8.06 35.56
C GLU A 269 -6.00 -6.65 35.51
N TYR A 270 -4.99 -6.46 34.67
CA TYR A 270 -4.38 -5.15 34.49
C TYR A 270 -4.13 -4.86 33.02
N GLN A 271 -4.21 -3.57 32.67
CA GLN A 271 -3.85 -3.05 31.37
C GLN A 271 -2.89 -1.88 31.52
N ILE A 272 -1.80 -1.92 30.76
CA ILE A 272 -0.77 -0.90 30.71
C ILE A 272 -0.90 -0.18 29.38
N ASP A 273 -1.31 1.08 29.41
CA ASP A 273 -1.44 1.93 28.22
C ASP A 273 -0.23 2.84 28.11
N TYR A 274 0.39 2.86 26.93
CA TYR A 274 1.57 3.67 26.66
C TYR A 274 1.58 4.15 25.21
N THR A 275 2.37 5.20 24.95
CA THR A 275 2.65 5.68 23.60
C THR A 275 4.09 5.40 23.24
N VAL A 276 4.35 5.12 21.97
CA VAL A 276 5.71 4.99 21.42
C VAL A 276 6.06 6.25 20.64
N LYS A 277 7.28 6.77 20.82
CA LYS A 277 7.78 7.95 20.10
C LYS A 277 7.76 7.73 18.58
N ASP A 278 7.75 8.83 17.82
CA ASP A 278 7.97 8.76 16.38
C ASP A 278 9.43 8.47 16.03
N TYR A 279 9.65 7.64 15.02
CA TYR A 279 10.96 7.21 14.54
C TYR A 279 11.41 7.99 13.30
N SER A 280 12.71 8.25 13.19
CA SER A 280 13.30 8.74 11.94
C SER A 280 13.32 7.67 10.86
N VAL A 281 13.68 8.04 9.63
CA VAL A 281 13.87 7.07 8.52
C VAL A 281 14.96 6.05 8.87
N GLU A 282 16.07 6.50 9.47
CA GLU A 282 17.19 5.64 9.86
C GLU A 282 16.82 4.68 11.00
N GLU A 283 16.03 5.14 11.96
CA GLU A 283 15.49 4.29 13.03
C GLU A 283 14.49 3.27 12.45
N SER A 284 13.56 3.73 11.59
CA SER A 284 12.55 2.88 10.95
C SER A 284 13.18 1.77 10.12
N SER A 285 14.24 2.09 9.36
CA SER A 285 14.98 1.10 8.57
C SER A 285 15.61 -0.01 9.42
N LYS A 286 16.01 0.28 10.67
CA LYS A 286 16.58 -0.73 11.58
C LYS A 286 15.50 -1.58 12.25
N LEU A 287 14.35 -0.99 12.51
CA LEU A 287 13.21 -1.66 13.15
C LEU A 287 12.46 -2.57 12.19
N LEU A 288 12.56 -2.33 10.89
CA LEU A 288 11.81 -3.05 9.85
C LEU A 288 11.90 -4.58 9.96
N ASP A 289 13.10 -5.11 10.24
CA ASP A 289 13.33 -6.56 10.33
C ASP A 289 13.04 -7.15 11.72
N SER A 290 12.98 -6.31 12.76
CA SER A 290 12.93 -6.78 14.15
C SER A 290 11.57 -6.56 14.81
N ARG A 291 11.00 -5.37 14.65
CA ARG A 291 9.73 -4.93 15.27
C ARG A 291 8.95 -3.99 14.34
N PRO A 292 8.57 -4.43 13.13
CA PRO A 292 7.82 -3.58 12.20
C PRO A 292 6.45 -3.15 12.74
N GLU A 293 5.88 -3.86 13.71
CA GLU A 293 4.64 -3.50 14.41
C GLU A 293 4.76 -2.23 15.29
N ASP A 294 5.98 -1.81 15.61
CA ASP A 294 6.25 -0.56 16.35
C ASP A 294 6.25 0.67 15.41
N LEU A 295 6.21 0.46 14.09
CA LEU A 295 6.21 1.51 13.08
C LEU A 295 4.79 1.96 12.73
N SER A 296 4.56 3.26 12.71
CA SER A 296 3.31 3.86 12.22
C SER A 296 3.20 3.73 10.70
N HIS A 297 1.98 3.87 10.19
CA HIS A 297 1.77 3.93 8.74
C HIS A 297 2.59 5.05 8.08
N LEU A 298 2.65 6.23 8.71
CA LEU A 298 3.42 7.36 8.18
C LEU A 298 4.93 7.10 8.18
N GLU A 299 5.46 6.41 9.18
CA GLU A 299 6.89 6.02 9.24
C GLU A 299 7.25 5.03 8.13
N LEU A 300 6.42 3.99 7.94
CA LEU A 300 6.60 3.03 6.86
C LEU A 300 6.53 3.71 5.48
N TYR A 301 5.55 4.59 5.28
CA TYR A 301 5.42 5.38 4.07
C TYR A 301 6.65 6.25 3.82
N THR A 302 7.11 6.97 4.85
CA THR A 302 8.26 7.89 4.73
C THR A 302 9.55 7.12 4.48
N LEU A 303 9.73 5.96 5.12
CA LEU A 303 10.83 5.04 4.85
C LEU A 303 10.81 4.61 3.39
N ALA A 304 9.68 4.08 2.89
CA ALA A 304 9.57 3.64 1.50
C ALA A 304 9.88 4.78 0.52
N GLN A 305 9.32 5.97 0.76
CA GLN A 305 9.54 7.15 -0.09
C GLN A 305 10.98 7.67 -0.07
N SER A 306 11.79 7.30 0.93
CA SER A 306 13.22 7.62 0.97
C SER A 306 14.09 6.69 0.11
N LEU A 307 13.53 5.56 -0.33
CA LEU A 307 14.24 4.54 -1.10
C LEU A 307 14.11 4.78 -2.62
N ASP A 308 15.09 4.28 -3.37
CA ASP A 308 14.96 4.17 -4.83
C ASP A 308 13.87 3.14 -5.17
N LYS A 309 13.04 3.42 -6.20
CA LYS A 309 11.96 2.51 -6.61
C LYS A 309 12.46 1.13 -7.07
N ALA A 310 13.70 1.03 -7.52
CA ALA A 310 14.33 -0.25 -7.87
C ALA A 310 14.76 -1.06 -6.63
N ASN A 311 14.74 -0.46 -5.44
CA ASN A 311 15.00 -1.18 -4.20
C ASN A 311 13.80 -2.09 -3.88
N PRO A 312 14.00 -3.42 -3.71
CA PRO A 312 12.89 -4.33 -3.42
C PRO A 312 12.14 -3.96 -2.13
N VAL A 313 12.80 -3.33 -1.16
CA VAL A 313 12.17 -2.87 0.09
C VAL A 313 11.08 -1.84 -0.17
N TYR A 314 11.21 -0.97 -1.19
CA TYR A 314 10.16 -0.02 -1.56
C TYR A 314 8.84 -0.75 -1.87
N ALA A 315 8.91 -1.76 -2.74
CA ALA A 315 7.74 -2.53 -3.13
C ALA A 315 7.18 -3.31 -1.92
N THR A 316 8.03 -4.06 -1.21
CA THR A 316 7.62 -4.86 -0.04
C THR A 316 6.92 -4.02 1.04
N VAL A 317 7.40 -2.81 1.31
CA VAL A 317 6.76 -1.95 2.32
C VAL A 317 5.34 -1.58 1.89
N PHE A 318 5.13 -1.17 0.64
CA PHE A 318 3.81 -0.78 0.14
C PHE A 318 2.85 -1.95 -0.09
N THR A 319 3.33 -3.07 -0.64
CA THR A 319 2.48 -4.16 -1.10
C THR A 319 2.31 -5.29 -0.09
N GLU A 320 3.09 -5.30 1.01
CA GLU A 320 3.00 -6.34 2.04
C GLU A 320 2.90 -5.74 3.44
N LEU A 321 3.89 -4.95 3.85
CA LEU A 321 4.03 -4.57 5.26
C LEU A 321 2.97 -3.58 5.72
N ILE A 322 2.75 -2.50 4.95
CA ILE A 322 1.70 -1.52 5.24
C ILE A 322 0.34 -2.19 5.20
N LEU A 323 0.07 -3.05 4.20
CA LEU A 323 -1.22 -3.74 4.10
C LEU A 323 -1.48 -4.75 5.23
N ARG A 324 -0.43 -5.34 5.81
CA ARG A 324 -0.55 -6.26 6.95
C ARG A 324 -1.06 -5.55 8.21
N TYR A 325 -0.60 -4.32 8.46
CA TYR A 325 -0.92 -3.58 9.70
C TYR A 325 -2.00 -2.52 9.51
N TYR A 326 -2.17 -2.00 8.29
CA TYR A 326 -3.05 -0.88 7.94
C TYR A 326 -3.93 -1.20 6.73
N GLY A 327 -4.30 -2.47 6.52
CA GLY A 327 -5.03 -2.93 5.33
C GLY A 327 -6.43 -2.34 5.13
N GLU A 328 -7.03 -1.76 6.17
CA GLU A 328 -8.31 -1.05 6.10
C GLU A 328 -8.16 0.45 5.80
N ASP A 329 -6.93 0.97 5.79
CA ASP A 329 -6.66 2.39 5.53
C ASP A 329 -6.69 2.71 4.03
N ALA A 330 -7.38 3.79 3.65
CA ALA A 330 -7.54 4.20 2.27
C ALA A 330 -6.21 4.58 1.59
N ALA A 331 -5.28 5.22 2.31
CA ALA A 331 -3.97 5.58 1.80
C ALA A 331 -3.10 4.34 1.59
N ALA A 332 -3.18 3.35 2.47
CA ALA A 332 -2.48 2.07 2.33
C ALA A 332 -2.88 1.37 1.03
N ASN A 333 -4.19 1.26 0.79
CA ASN A 333 -4.74 0.65 -0.41
C ASN A 333 -4.41 1.45 -1.68
N ASN A 334 -4.52 2.78 -1.66
CA ASN A 334 -4.15 3.63 -2.80
C ASN A 334 -2.67 3.44 -3.17
N ASN A 335 -1.78 3.50 -2.18
CA ASN A 335 -0.34 3.50 -2.42
C ASN A 335 0.15 2.13 -2.87
N ALA A 336 -0.41 1.05 -2.32
CA ALA A 336 -0.17 -0.31 -2.83
C ALA A 336 -0.61 -0.43 -4.30
N ALA A 337 -1.79 0.11 -4.65
CA ALA A 337 -2.28 0.10 -6.02
C ALA A 337 -1.35 0.82 -7.00
N VAL A 338 -0.74 1.94 -6.60
CA VAL A 338 0.26 2.64 -7.42
C VAL A 338 1.43 1.71 -7.77
N VAL A 339 1.98 0.98 -6.81
CA VAL A 339 3.07 0.03 -7.07
C VAL A 339 2.64 -1.09 -8.03
N PHE A 340 1.42 -1.61 -7.86
CA PHE A 340 0.87 -2.61 -8.79
C PHE A 340 0.64 -2.04 -10.20
N LEU A 341 0.20 -0.79 -10.34
CA LEU A 341 0.06 -0.14 -11.65
C LEU A 341 1.42 0.05 -12.33
N GLU A 342 2.43 0.48 -11.58
CA GLU A 342 3.81 0.64 -12.08
C GLU A 342 4.38 -0.69 -12.61
N ASN A 343 4.00 -1.81 -12.00
CA ASN A 343 4.39 -3.16 -12.42
C ASN A 343 3.50 -3.76 -13.52
N GLY A 344 2.45 -3.05 -13.96
CA GLY A 344 1.49 -3.54 -14.95
C GLY A 344 0.49 -4.59 -14.42
N GLU A 345 0.39 -4.75 -13.11
CA GLU A 345 -0.54 -5.67 -12.44
C GLU A 345 -1.94 -5.05 -12.28
N LEU A 346 -2.57 -4.73 -13.41
CA LEU A 346 -3.80 -3.91 -13.46
C LEU A 346 -4.96 -4.52 -12.65
N THR A 347 -5.17 -5.85 -12.71
CA THR A 347 -6.22 -6.52 -11.95
C THR A 347 -6.01 -6.45 -10.44
N THR A 348 -4.74 -6.51 -9.99
CA THR A 348 -4.43 -6.38 -8.56
C THR A 348 -4.59 -4.93 -8.12
N ALA A 349 -4.09 -3.98 -8.91
CA ALA A 349 -4.27 -2.55 -8.66
C ALA A 349 -5.75 -2.16 -8.53
N SER A 350 -6.61 -2.66 -9.43
CA SER A 350 -8.06 -2.40 -9.40
C SER A 350 -8.70 -2.78 -8.06
N ARG A 351 -8.41 -3.98 -7.53
CA ARG A 351 -8.95 -4.45 -6.24
C ARG A 351 -8.54 -3.56 -5.05
N TYR A 352 -7.34 -3.00 -5.10
CA TYR A 352 -6.87 -2.10 -4.05
C TYR A 352 -7.45 -0.69 -4.23
N LEU A 353 -7.59 -0.19 -5.46
CA LEU A 353 -8.26 1.10 -5.72
C LEU A 353 -9.74 1.09 -5.29
N GLU A 354 -10.43 -0.04 -5.37
CA GLU A 354 -11.81 -0.17 -4.86
C GLU A 354 -11.92 0.04 -3.35
N LYS A 355 -10.86 -0.28 -2.60
CA LYS A 355 -10.77 -0.09 -1.14
C LYS A 355 -10.20 1.28 -0.73
N ALA A 356 -9.69 2.04 -1.69
CA ALA A 356 -8.97 3.29 -1.45
C ALA A 356 -9.87 4.54 -1.36
N GLY A 357 -11.19 4.38 -1.48
CA GLY A 357 -12.14 5.50 -1.45
C GLY A 357 -12.05 6.41 -2.68
N ASP A 358 -12.51 7.66 -2.55
CA ASP A 358 -12.66 8.62 -3.65
C ASP A 358 -11.84 9.91 -3.43
N SER A 359 -10.63 9.79 -2.86
CA SER A 359 -9.72 10.93 -2.78
C SER A 359 -9.29 11.40 -4.18
N ALA A 360 -8.82 12.65 -4.31
CA ALA A 360 -8.35 13.18 -5.60
C ALA A 360 -7.25 12.30 -6.21
N GLN A 361 -6.32 11.82 -5.38
CA GLN A 361 -5.24 10.91 -5.75
C GLN A 361 -5.77 9.55 -6.21
N THR A 362 -6.74 8.99 -5.49
CA THR A 362 -7.35 7.71 -5.84
C THR A 362 -8.09 7.78 -7.16
N ILE A 363 -8.88 8.84 -7.38
CA ILE A 363 -9.59 9.05 -8.64
C ILE A 363 -8.59 9.24 -9.80
N ASN A 364 -7.47 9.95 -9.57
CA ASN A 364 -6.39 10.04 -10.56
C ASN A 364 -5.84 8.65 -10.91
N ASN A 365 -5.52 7.83 -9.91
CA ASN A 365 -4.97 6.49 -10.13
C ASN A 365 -5.97 5.52 -10.78
N GLN A 366 -7.28 5.66 -10.51
CA GLN A 366 -8.34 4.98 -11.27
C GLN A 366 -8.35 5.40 -12.74
N GLY A 367 -8.13 6.68 -13.02
CA GLY A 367 -7.93 7.16 -14.39
C GLY A 367 -6.69 6.55 -15.06
N VAL A 368 -5.58 6.41 -14.31
CA VAL A 368 -4.37 5.75 -14.81
C VAL A 368 -4.60 4.27 -15.11
N LEU A 369 -5.34 3.55 -14.27
CA LEU A 369 -5.76 2.17 -14.53
C LEU A 369 -6.48 2.08 -15.89
N HIS A 370 -7.51 2.90 -16.11
CA HIS A 370 -8.24 2.90 -17.38
C HIS A 370 -7.38 3.32 -18.58
N LEU A 371 -6.45 4.27 -18.39
CA LEU A 371 -5.50 4.67 -19.42
C LEU A 371 -4.60 3.49 -19.85
N LEU A 372 -4.12 2.70 -18.89
CA LEU A 372 -3.27 1.52 -19.15
C LEU A 372 -4.08 0.36 -19.74
N GLU A 373 -5.37 0.23 -19.40
CA GLU A 373 -6.32 -0.69 -20.04
C GLU A 373 -6.69 -0.27 -21.47
N GLY A 374 -6.45 0.99 -21.84
CA GLY A 374 -6.78 1.58 -23.14
C GLY A 374 -8.19 2.18 -23.24
N ASP A 375 -8.93 2.26 -22.12
CA ASP A 375 -10.23 2.92 -22.04
C ASP A 375 -10.04 4.44 -21.84
N LEU A 376 -9.74 5.12 -22.95
CA LEU A 376 -9.40 6.54 -22.96
C LEU A 376 -10.55 7.46 -22.52
N ASP A 377 -11.80 7.03 -22.75
CA ASP A 377 -12.98 7.81 -22.37
C ASP A 377 -13.20 7.78 -20.85
N LYS A 378 -13.10 6.59 -20.22
CA LYS A 378 -13.17 6.50 -18.76
C LYS A 378 -11.96 7.15 -18.10
N ALA A 379 -10.77 6.99 -18.66
CA ALA A 379 -9.57 7.63 -18.15
C ALA A 379 -9.75 9.16 -18.08
N GLU A 380 -10.20 9.79 -19.16
CA GLU A 380 -10.45 11.24 -19.23
C GLU A 380 -11.49 11.71 -18.20
N ALA A 381 -12.61 10.98 -18.07
CA ALA A 381 -13.64 11.29 -17.08
C ALA A 381 -13.12 11.21 -15.63
N CYS A 382 -12.28 10.21 -15.33
CA CYS A 382 -11.61 10.11 -14.03
C CYS A 382 -10.65 11.27 -13.81
N PHE A 383 -9.80 11.61 -14.78
CA PHE A 383 -8.87 12.73 -14.62
C PHE A 383 -9.60 14.08 -14.48
N GLU A 384 -10.74 14.28 -15.13
CA GLU A 384 -11.59 15.46 -14.90
C GLU A 384 -12.11 15.55 -13.48
N ARG A 385 -12.64 14.45 -12.94
CA ARG A 385 -13.09 14.37 -11.54
C ARG A 385 -11.93 14.59 -10.58
N ALA A 386 -10.77 13.98 -10.83
CA ALA A 386 -9.57 14.13 -10.00
C ALA A 386 -9.05 15.57 -10.01
N GLN A 387 -9.04 16.24 -11.16
CA GLN A 387 -8.65 17.64 -11.30
C GLN A 387 -9.61 18.56 -10.53
N GLN A 388 -10.93 18.32 -10.60
CA GLN A 388 -11.93 19.05 -9.82
C GLN A 388 -11.77 18.82 -8.31
N ALA A 389 -11.30 17.63 -7.91
CA ALA A 389 -10.99 17.29 -6.53
C ALA A 389 -9.61 17.78 -6.05
N GLY A 390 -8.80 18.36 -6.94
CA GLY A 390 -7.51 19.00 -6.60
C GLY A 390 -6.25 18.16 -6.87
N SER A 391 -6.31 17.10 -7.69
CA SER A 391 -5.09 16.38 -8.12
C SER A 391 -4.33 17.17 -9.18
N GLU A 392 -3.05 17.41 -8.94
CA GLU A 392 -2.15 18.10 -9.87
C GLU A 392 -1.75 17.18 -11.05
N GLU A 393 -1.53 15.90 -10.77
CA GLU A 393 -1.14 14.86 -11.73
C GLU A 393 -2.20 14.66 -12.82
N ALA A 394 -3.47 14.83 -12.47
CA ALA A 394 -4.59 14.64 -13.38
C ALA A 394 -4.49 15.52 -14.63
N THR A 395 -3.93 16.73 -14.52
CA THR A 395 -3.76 17.63 -15.68
C THR A 395 -2.80 17.03 -16.71
N LEU A 396 -1.65 16.51 -16.26
CA LEU A 396 -0.66 15.86 -17.14
C LEU A 396 -1.21 14.56 -17.73
N ASN A 397 -1.99 13.82 -16.94
CA ASN A 397 -2.61 12.59 -17.42
C ASN A 397 -3.68 12.83 -18.50
N LYS A 398 -4.40 13.96 -18.47
CA LYS A 398 -5.27 14.35 -19.59
C LYS A 398 -4.47 14.61 -20.87
N GLU A 399 -3.29 15.22 -20.77
CA GLU A 399 -2.41 15.42 -21.93
C GLU A 399 -1.91 14.09 -22.51
N GLU A 400 -1.60 13.11 -21.65
CA GLU A 400 -1.28 11.73 -22.06
C GLU A 400 -2.43 11.07 -22.83
N VAL A 401 -3.69 11.21 -22.36
CA VAL A 401 -4.88 10.73 -23.08
C VAL A 401 -4.97 11.36 -24.46
N GLN A 402 -4.84 12.69 -24.57
CA GLN A 402 -4.94 13.39 -25.85
C GLN A 402 -3.83 12.97 -26.83
N THR A 403 -2.60 12.82 -26.31
CA THR A 403 -1.46 12.33 -27.09
C THR A 403 -1.71 10.90 -27.59
N LYS A 404 -2.24 10.02 -26.73
CA LYS A 404 -2.58 8.64 -27.09
C LYS A 404 -3.72 8.58 -28.11
N ARG A 405 -4.78 9.38 -27.98
CA ARG A 405 -5.86 9.48 -28.99
C ARG A 405 -5.32 9.92 -30.35
N ALA A 406 -4.49 10.96 -30.37
CA ALA A 406 -3.87 11.46 -31.60
C ALA A 406 -2.96 10.41 -32.26
N ASP A 407 -2.24 9.61 -31.47
CA ASP A 407 -1.44 8.51 -31.99
C ASP A 407 -2.31 7.37 -32.52
N ASN A 408 -3.36 6.95 -31.81
CA ASN A 408 -4.30 5.94 -32.26
C ASN A 408 -4.91 6.29 -33.64
N LEU A 409 -5.33 7.55 -33.83
CA LEU A 409 -5.82 8.05 -35.12
C LEU A 409 -4.77 7.98 -36.24
N LYS A 410 -3.49 8.24 -35.93
CA LYS A 410 -2.40 8.10 -36.90
C LYS A 410 -2.16 6.63 -37.23
N MET A 411 -2.18 5.75 -36.23
CA MET A 411 -1.97 4.32 -36.40
C MET A 411 -3.08 3.66 -37.22
N GLU A 412 -4.33 4.04 -37.03
CA GLU A 412 -5.45 3.57 -37.88
C GLU A 412 -5.27 3.92 -39.37
N ARG A 413 -4.71 5.09 -39.67
CA ARG A 413 -4.40 5.47 -41.06
C ARG A 413 -3.31 4.58 -41.64
N TYR A 414 -2.28 4.27 -40.86
CA TYR A 414 -1.21 3.38 -41.28
C TYR A 414 -1.68 1.94 -41.50
N THR A 415 -2.57 1.41 -40.66
CA THR A 415 -3.07 0.03 -40.82
C THR A 415 -4.03 -0.11 -42.00
N LYS A 416 -4.89 0.87 -42.26
CA LYS A 416 -5.79 0.90 -43.44
C LYS A 416 -5.07 1.01 -44.79
N ARG A 417 -3.76 1.31 -44.80
CA ARG A 417 -2.93 1.39 -46.00
C ARG A 417 -2.49 0.00 -46.51
N ARG A 418 -2.36 -0.98 -45.62
CA ARG A 418 -2.08 -2.38 -45.98
C ARG A 418 -3.32 -3.03 -46.55
#